data_AF-T1AFW4-F1
#
_entry.id   AF-T1AFW4-F1
#
_cell.length_a   1.000
_cell.length_b   1.000
_cell.length_c   1.000
_cell.angle_alpha   90.00
_cell.angle_beta   90.00
_cell.angle_gamma   90.00
#
_symmetry.space_group_name_H-M   'P 1'
#
loop_
_entity.id
_entity.type
_entity.pdbx_description
1 polymer ?
#
loop_
_entity_poly.entity_id
_entity_poly.type
_entity_poly.pdbx_seq_one_letter_code
_entity_poly.pdbx_strand_id
1 'polypeptide(L)'
;SKFGCNTKFYILPKKNTTINGKEKWHDIWRSLMENSMTFLKEYYKRESSESGFASDKKSDGWQVWQKRDDRIMTSVMCKGIWHDLLLLGGS
;
A
#
# COMPACT_ATOMS: atom_id res chain seq x y z
N SER A 1 -13.73 26.91 21.08
CA SER A 1 -14.28 25.76 20.34
C SER A 1 -13.86 24.50 21.07
N LYS A 2 -14.80 23.78 21.72
CA LYS A 2 -14.50 22.51 22.42
C LYS A 2 -14.70 21.36 21.42
N PHE A 3 -13.60 20.76 20.98
CA PHE A 3 -13.65 19.55 20.16
C PHE A 3 -14.19 18.39 21.01
N GLY A 4 -15.05 17.55 20.42
CA GLY A 4 -15.72 16.46 21.13
C GLY A 4 -14.74 15.37 21.55
N CYS A 5 -15.12 14.58 22.56
CA CYS A 5 -14.31 13.50 23.15
C CYS A 5 -13.88 12.39 22.16
N ASN A 6 -14.38 12.40 20.92
CA ASN A 6 -14.05 11.42 19.88
C ASN A 6 -13.37 12.02 18.64
N THR A 7 -12.86 13.25 18.72
CA THR A 7 -12.13 13.88 17.61
C THR A 7 -10.66 13.46 17.64
N LYS A 8 -10.22 12.67 16.65
CA LYS A 8 -8.81 12.33 16.44
C LYS A 8 -8.13 13.41 15.60
N PHE A 9 -7.07 13.99 16.14
CA PHE A 9 -6.23 14.95 15.42
C PHE A 9 -5.05 14.23 14.79
N TYR A 10 -4.87 14.42 13.48
CA TYR A 10 -3.66 14.03 12.78
C TYR A 10 -2.87 15.29 12.47
N ILE A 11 -1.70 15.43 13.09
CA ILE A 11 -0.83 16.57 12.89
C ILE A 11 0.16 16.21 11.79
N LEU A 12 0.09 16.93 10.67
CA LEU A 12 1.11 16.79 9.63
C LEU A 12 2.41 17.45 10.11
N PRO A 13 3.56 16.81 9.86
CA PRO A 13 4.86 17.39 10.20
C PRO A 13 5.08 18.74 9.52
N LYS A 14 5.92 19.59 10.12
CA LYS A 14 6.23 20.91 9.57
C LYS A 14 7.06 20.77 8.29
N LYS A 15 6.76 21.59 7.27
CA LYS A 15 7.47 21.57 5.97
C LYS A 15 9.00 21.74 6.08
N ASN A 16 9.47 22.44 7.12
CA ASN A 16 10.89 22.73 7.34
C ASN A 16 11.57 21.74 8.30
N THR A 17 10.96 20.58 8.56
CA THR A 17 11.57 19.57 9.41
C THR A 17 12.72 18.90 8.68
N THR A 18 13.91 18.96 9.28
CA THR A 18 15.09 18.22 8.82
C THR A 18 14.88 16.74 9.12
N ILE A 19 14.69 15.93 8.07
CA ILE A 19 14.73 14.48 8.22
C ILE A 19 16.18 14.03 8.06
N ASN A 20 16.62 13.09 8.89
CA ASN A 20 17.88 12.40 8.66
C ASN A 20 17.61 11.14 7.82
N GLY A 21 18.22 11.00 6.64
CA GLY A 21 17.96 9.85 5.78
C GLY A 21 18.62 9.92 4.40
N LYS A 22 18.40 8.87 3.60
CA LYS A 22 18.82 8.82 2.19
C LYS A 22 17.97 9.78 1.36
N GLU A 23 18.52 10.30 0.26
CA GLU A 23 17.86 11.25 -0.66
C GLU A 23 16.42 10.84 -1.05
N LYS A 24 16.19 9.55 -1.35
CA LYS A 24 14.85 9.03 -1.66
C LYS A 24 13.80 9.30 -0.56
N TRP A 25 14.20 9.28 0.71
CA TRP A 25 13.29 9.61 1.81
C TRP A 25 12.94 11.09 1.84
N HIS A 26 13.88 11.95 1.44
CA HIS A 26 13.60 13.38 1.29
C HIS A 26 12.62 13.65 0.15
N ASP A 27 12.70 12.90 -0.95
CA ASP A 27 11.77 13.03 -2.08
C ASP A 27 10.34 12.62 -1.69
N ILE A 28 10.22 11.47 -1.03
CA ILE A 28 8.93 11.01 -0.48
C ILE A 28 8.34 12.06 0.46
N TRP A 29 9.18 12.63 1.33
CA TRP A 29 8.71 13.65 2.26
C TRP A 29 8.29 14.94 1.60
N ARG A 30 9.05 15.37 0.58
CA ARG A 30 8.70 16.55 -0.21
C ARG A 30 7.35 16.35 -0.90
N SER A 31 7.13 15.18 -1.49
CA SER A 31 5.86 14.81 -2.13
C SER A 31 4.69 14.81 -1.13
N LEU A 32 4.89 14.26 0.08
CA LEU A 32 3.90 14.31 1.16
C LEU A 32 3.58 15.75 1.59
N MET A 33 4.58 16.63 1.66
CA MET A 33 4.42 18.03 2.09
C MET A 33 3.82 18.93 1.00
N GLU A 34 4.08 18.66 -0.27
CA GLU A 34 3.55 19.42 -1.40
C GLU A 34 2.07 19.12 -1.63
N ASN A 35 1.65 17.85 -1.56
CA ASN A 35 0.25 17.47 -1.72
C ASN A 35 -0.11 16.26 -0.85
N SER A 36 -0.33 16.51 0.44
CA SER A 36 -0.57 15.46 1.44
C SER A 36 -1.76 14.57 1.12
N MET A 37 -2.88 15.15 0.67
CA MET A 37 -4.09 14.38 0.40
C MET A 37 -3.93 13.48 -0.83
N THR A 38 -3.31 13.99 -1.90
CA THR A 38 -3.06 13.19 -3.11
C THR A 38 -2.03 12.10 -2.83
N PHE A 39 -0.96 12.43 -2.11
CA PHE A 39 0.05 11.46 -1.70
C PHE A 39 -0.57 10.32 -0.89
N LEU A 40 -1.38 10.65 0.14
CA LEU A 40 -2.04 9.64 0.97
C LEU A 40 -3.03 8.79 0.18
N LYS A 41 -3.77 9.38 -0.76
CA LYS A 41 -4.70 8.65 -1.63
C LYS A 41 -3.96 7.62 -2.49
N GLU A 42 -2.87 8.03 -3.15
CA GLU A 42 -2.09 7.12 -3.98
C GLU A 42 -1.34 6.08 -3.15
N TYR A 43 -0.82 6.49 -1.98
CA TYR A 43 -0.20 5.57 -1.04
C TYR A 43 -1.18 4.49 -0.57
N TYR A 44 -2.40 4.87 -0.19
CA TYR A 44 -3.43 3.94 0.27
C TYR A 44 -3.84 2.95 -0.83
N LYS A 45 -3.99 3.40 -2.08
CA LYS A 45 -4.26 2.48 -3.21
C LYS A 45 -3.14 1.45 -3.38
N ARG A 46 -1.89 1.89 -3.27
CA ARG A 46 -0.72 1.02 -3.41
C ARG A 46 -0.61 0.03 -2.27
N GLU A 47 -0.82 0.51 -1.03
CA GLU A 47 -0.84 -0.32 0.18
C GLU A 47 -1.95 -1.38 0.11
N SER A 48 -3.15 -1.02 -0.32
CA SER A 48 -4.26 -1.97 -0.48
C SER A 48 -3.94 -3.07 -1.50
N SER A 49 -3.18 -2.76 -2.55
CA SER A 49 -2.73 -3.75 -3.51
C SER A 49 -1.61 -4.63 -2.94
N GLU A 50 -0.60 -4.02 -2.31
CA GLU A 50 0.55 -4.72 -1.72
C GLU A 50 0.13 -5.65 -0.56
N SER A 51 -0.84 -5.24 0.26
CA SER A 51 -1.37 -6.04 1.37
C SER A 51 -2.17 -7.26 0.89
N GLY A 52 -2.95 -7.11 -0.19
CA GLY A 52 -3.62 -8.22 -0.87
C GLY A 52 -2.64 -9.28 -1.35
N PHE A 53 -1.65 -8.88 -2.16
CA PHE A 53 -0.61 -9.79 -2.63
C PHE A 53 0.24 -10.39 -1.51
N ALA A 54 0.46 -9.67 -0.41
CA ALA A 54 1.15 -10.22 0.75
C ALA A 54 0.32 -11.28 1.47
N SER A 55 -1.01 -11.11 1.54
CA SER A 55 -1.95 -12.12 2.06
C SER A 55 -1.91 -13.39 1.20
N ASP A 56 -1.94 -13.26 -0.12
CA ASP A 56 -1.83 -14.40 -1.05
C ASP A 56 -0.49 -15.13 -0.91
N LYS A 57 0.62 -14.40 -0.80
CA LYS A 57 1.92 -15.02 -0.54
C LYS A 57 1.95 -15.76 0.79
N LYS A 58 1.31 -15.21 1.82
CA LYS A 58 1.25 -15.84 3.14
C LYS A 58 0.40 -17.11 3.12
N SER A 59 -0.72 -17.13 2.39
CA SER A 59 -1.57 -18.32 2.26
C SER A 59 -0.88 -19.45 1.48
N ASP A 60 -0.01 -19.10 0.52
CA ASP A 60 0.83 -20.04 -0.24
C ASP A 60 2.10 -20.49 0.50
N GLY A 61 2.33 -20.04 1.74
CA GLY A 61 3.55 -20.37 2.49
C GLY A 61 4.81 -19.73 1.90
N TRP A 62 4.67 -18.59 1.23
CA TRP A 62 5.72 -17.84 0.54
C TRP A 62 6.37 -18.58 -0.63
N GLN A 63 5.74 -19.64 -1.13
CA GLN A 63 6.30 -20.49 -2.19
C GLN A 63 5.30 -20.71 -3.32
N VAL A 64 5.78 -20.64 -4.56
CA VAL A 64 5.04 -21.11 -5.73
C VAL A 64 5.48 -22.54 -6.01
N TRP A 65 4.56 -23.50 -5.82
CA TRP A 65 4.84 -24.93 -5.96
C TRP A 65 5.10 -25.38 -7.41
N GLN A 66 4.77 -24.54 -8.39
CA GLN A 66 5.05 -24.80 -9.81
C GLN A 66 6.54 -24.61 -10.11
N LYS A 67 7.14 -25.56 -10.83
CA LYS A 67 8.59 -25.53 -11.17
C LYS A 67 8.90 -24.99 -12.56
N ARG A 68 7.90 -24.92 -13.45
CA ARG A 68 8.06 -24.52 -14.85
C ARG A 68 7.62 -23.06 -15.00
N ASP A 69 8.44 -22.22 -15.61
CA ASP A 69 8.24 -20.76 -15.63
C ASP A 69 6.89 -20.33 -16.22
N ASP A 70 6.45 -20.97 -17.29
CA ASP A 70 5.13 -20.74 -17.90
C ASP A 70 3.97 -21.00 -16.92
N ARG A 71 4.09 -22.07 -16.11
CA ARG A 71 3.11 -22.43 -15.08
C ARG A 71 3.18 -21.54 -13.85
N ILE A 72 4.38 -21.07 -13.49
CA ILE A 72 4.57 -20.08 -12.41
C ILE A 72 3.82 -18.80 -12.78
N MET A 73 4.09 -18.25 -13.97
CA MET A 73 3.46 -17.02 -14.45
C MET A 73 1.94 -17.15 -14.54
N THR A 74 1.46 -18.27 -15.09
CA THR A 74 0.01 -18.54 -15.18
C THR A 74 -0.62 -18.63 -13.79
N SER A 75 0.01 -19.34 -12.84
CA SER A 75 -0.52 -19.47 -11.48
C SER A 75 -0.58 -18.14 -10.73
N VAL A 76 0.44 -17.28 -10.87
CA VAL A 76 0.46 -15.96 -10.23
C VAL A 76 -0.60 -15.05 -10.86
N MET A 77 -0.74 -15.08 -12.19
CA MET A 77 -1.77 -14.31 -12.90
C MET A 77 -3.18 -14.74 -12.49
N CYS A 78 -3.48 -16.04 -12.48
CA CYS A 78 -4.79 -16.54 -12.05
C CYS A 78 -5.13 -16.12 -10.62
N LYS A 79 -4.16 -16.15 -9.70
CA LYS A 79 -4.35 -15.69 -8.31
C LYS A 79 -4.63 -14.20 -8.23
N GLY A 80 -3.90 -13.37 -8.97
CA GLY A 80 -4.17 -11.93 -9.07
C GLY A 80 -5.59 -11.63 -9.58
N ILE A 81 -6.01 -12.31 -10.66
CA ILE A 81 -7.37 -12.16 -11.21
C ILE A 81 -8.43 -12.61 -10.19
N TRP A 82 -8.18 -13.73 -9.50
CA TRP A 82 -9.12 -14.24 -8.49
C TRP A 82 -9.28 -13.28 -7.31
N HIS A 83 -8.16 -12.71 -6.85
CA HIS A 83 -8.13 -11.70 -5.80
C HIS A 83 -8.93 -10.45 -6.21
N ASP A 84 -8.70 -9.93 -7.42
CA ASP A 84 -9.42 -8.77 -7.94
C ASP A 84 -10.93 -9.03 -8.09
N LEU A 85 -11.32 -10.21 -8.59
CA LEU A 85 -12.73 -10.59 -8.73
C LEU A 85 -13.43 -10.74 -7.37
N LEU A 86 -12.77 -11.35 -6.38
CA LEU A 86 -13.35 -11.52 -5.04
C LEU A 86 -13.45 -10.19 -4.26
N LEU A 87 -12.53 -9.26 -4.49
CA LEU A 87 -12.61 -7.90 -3.92
C LEU A 87 -13.68 -7.03 -4.61
N LEU A 88 -13.88 -7.19 -5.92
CA LEU A 88 -14.92 -6.46 -6.68
C LEU A 88 -16.34 -6.99 -6.40
N GLY A 89 -16.49 -8.30 -6.13
CA GLY A 89 -17.79 -8.93 -5.88
C GLY A 89 -18.36 -8.73 -4.46
N GLY A 90 -17.61 -8.10 -3.56
CA GLY A 90 -18.00 -7.85 -2.17
C GLY A 90 -18.41 -6.40 -1.85
N SER A 91 -18.58 -5.57 -2.89
CA SER A 91 -19.01 -4.16 -2.77
C SER A 91 -20.52 -3.99 -2.96
#